data_AF-A0AAU6DLW5-F1
#
_entry.id   AF-A0AAU6DLW5-F1
#
_cell.length_a   1.000
_cell.length_b   1.000
_cell.length_c   1.000
_cell.angle_alpha   90.00
_cell.angle_beta   90.00
_cell.angle_gamma   90.00
#
_symmetry.space_group_name_H-M   'P 1'
#
loop_
_entity.id
_entity.type
_entity.pdbx_description
1 polymer ?
#
loop_
_entity_poly.entity_id
_entity_poly.type
_entity_poly.pdbx_seq_one_letter_code
_entity_poly.pdbx_strand_id
1 'polypeptide(L)'
;MAEQSRRTFLRQVSAGGAVAGAAALVPALLSRAGGAASPRPAPSVRPVPHAGPARTAAHRFAAPGVRYAVRVNMPAATVRQLTAAGHRLLMFKAVQSEQSTGGLPVLWSSTSTYTTRTELAWTEQYYAFVTAGETPAGARLAGVDLTRVAPGQTLDVGPGARGTVIGGGTPGAVTISDTTAIPLSCGLAQPAPEGGAPVPVCSLPLAGQGQNVVFPIGQVVLAFAADAPAPGSVVESAPGPAVQVDLDRMSPADLSYDVDSGWSWDGDFAAVVPGGGFVPALVHPAPGGRLGGGAGSGTRVSGITVRAVREPGSAGAEPESAAGGAAAGPLAAAAGTGTETGTTITCSLDRDSRVVLHGTYLVEYRRPGRSRGRTDSERSLVRCTSVPAVRGGAYTFKKLRQGGAGGR
;
A
#
# COMPACT_ATOMS: atom_id res chain seq x y z
N MET A 1 -46.00 -20.17 -23.68
CA MET A 1 -46.14 -18.94 -24.50
C MET A 1 -44.73 -18.50 -24.86
N ALA A 2 -44.35 -18.82 -26.09
CA ALA A 2 -43.01 -18.70 -26.62
C ALA A 2 -42.93 -17.50 -27.57
N GLU A 3 -41.79 -16.82 -27.53
CA GLU A 3 -41.03 -16.42 -28.71
C GLU A 3 -41.71 -15.51 -29.74
N GLN A 4 -41.59 -14.19 -29.56
CA GLN A 4 -41.67 -13.24 -30.67
C GLN A 4 -41.14 -11.85 -30.27
N SER A 5 -39.87 -11.57 -30.56
CA SER A 5 -39.38 -10.21 -30.91
C SER A 5 -37.94 -10.28 -31.41
N ARG A 6 -37.79 -10.92 -32.58
CA ARG A 6 -36.62 -10.83 -33.47
C ARG A 6 -37.15 -10.26 -34.79
N ARG A 7 -37.04 -8.95 -35.01
CA ARG A 7 -37.12 -8.27 -36.32
C ARG A 7 -37.02 -6.77 -36.11
N THR A 8 -35.86 -6.19 -36.39
CA THR A 8 -35.69 -5.02 -37.27
C THR A 8 -34.18 -4.86 -37.47
N PHE A 9 -33.70 -5.48 -38.54
CA PHE A 9 -32.33 -5.42 -39.05
C PHE A 9 -32.42 -4.83 -40.45
N LEU A 10 -31.66 -3.76 -40.68
CA LEU A 10 -31.06 -3.31 -41.94
C LEU A 10 -31.90 -3.39 -43.24
N ARG A 11 -32.27 -2.20 -43.74
CA ARG A 11 -32.26 -1.88 -45.18
C ARG A 11 -32.38 -0.36 -45.39
N GLN A 12 -31.31 0.28 -45.86
CA GLN A 12 -31.37 1.10 -47.07
C GLN A 12 -29.96 1.47 -47.55
N VAL A 13 -29.71 1.13 -48.81
CA VAL A 13 -28.54 1.42 -49.62
C VAL A 13 -29.03 2.29 -50.80
N SER A 14 -28.22 3.28 -51.17
CA SER A 14 -28.10 3.94 -52.48
C SER A 14 -29.21 4.86 -53.01
N ALA A 15 -28.91 6.15 -53.00
CA ALA A 15 -28.91 7.06 -54.16
C ALA A 15 -28.01 8.24 -53.73
N GLY A 16 -26.90 8.59 -54.38
CA GLY A 16 -26.76 9.02 -55.76
C GLY A 16 -26.25 10.48 -55.72
N GLY A 17 -25.05 10.76 -56.25
CA GLY A 17 -24.54 12.14 -56.27
C GLY A 17 -23.03 12.23 -56.50
N ALA A 18 -22.60 12.07 -57.75
CA ALA A 18 -21.27 12.43 -58.20
C ALA A 18 -21.16 13.95 -58.39
N VAL A 19 -20.09 14.57 -57.91
CA VAL A 19 -19.55 15.81 -58.49
C VAL A 19 -18.03 15.70 -58.52
N ALA A 20 -17.50 15.80 -59.74
CA ALA A 20 -16.08 15.84 -60.05
C ALA A 20 -15.45 17.17 -59.62
N GLY A 21 -14.14 17.18 -59.32
CA GLY A 21 -13.42 18.44 -59.15
C GLY A 21 -11.98 18.32 -58.68
N ALA A 22 -11.08 18.32 -59.67
CA ALA A 22 -9.74 18.91 -59.66
C ALA A 22 -8.64 18.32 -58.74
N ALA A 23 -7.70 17.67 -59.42
CA ALA A 23 -6.32 17.52 -59.01
C ALA A 23 -5.63 18.89 -58.83
N ALA A 24 -4.81 19.02 -57.80
CA ALA A 24 -3.75 20.01 -57.73
C ALA A 24 -2.49 19.39 -57.11
N LEU A 25 -1.45 19.39 -57.92
CA LEU A 25 -0.07 19.06 -57.61
C LEU A 25 0.45 19.86 -56.42
N VAL A 26 1.19 19.22 -55.52
CA VAL A 26 2.11 19.90 -54.60
C VAL A 26 3.53 19.46 -54.95
N PRO A 27 4.40 20.37 -55.38
CA PRO A 27 5.78 20.04 -55.70
C PRO A 27 6.64 19.94 -54.44
N ALA A 28 7.52 18.94 -54.47
CA ALA A 28 8.69 18.86 -53.62
C ALA A 28 9.60 20.07 -53.88
N LEU A 29 10.00 20.78 -52.82
CA LEU A 29 11.09 21.73 -52.85
C LEU A 29 12.10 21.40 -51.75
N LEU A 30 13.20 20.83 -52.22
CA LEU A 30 14.51 20.82 -51.58
C LEU A 30 14.94 22.26 -51.30
N SER A 31 15.35 22.54 -50.06
CA SER A 31 16.32 23.59 -49.78
C SER A 31 17.27 23.16 -48.68
N ARG A 32 18.53 23.43 -48.96
CA ARG A 32 19.75 22.95 -48.33
C ARG A 32 20.43 24.14 -47.66
N ALA A 33 21.03 23.88 -46.49
CA ALA A 33 22.14 24.58 -45.85
C ALA A 33 21.91 25.90 -45.06
N GLY A 34 22.58 25.93 -43.89
CA GLY A 34 22.72 27.05 -42.95
C GLY A 34 22.25 26.62 -41.55
N GLY A 35 23.07 26.16 -40.60
CA GLY A 35 24.44 26.57 -40.30
C GLY A 35 24.46 27.49 -39.09
N ALA A 36 24.03 27.02 -37.91
CA ALA A 36 24.32 27.65 -36.62
C ALA A 36 24.26 26.57 -35.53
N ALA A 37 25.42 26.14 -35.04
CA ALA A 37 25.54 25.25 -33.91
C ALA A 37 25.03 25.99 -32.65
N SER A 38 23.87 25.57 -32.14
CA SER A 38 23.40 25.99 -30.83
C SER A 38 24.38 25.49 -29.76
N PRO A 39 24.73 26.32 -28.76
CA PRO A 39 25.58 25.89 -27.66
C PRO A 39 24.92 24.73 -26.93
N ARG A 40 25.65 23.61 -26.85
CA ARG A 40 25.27 22.41 -26.11
C ARG A 40 24.95 22.83 -24.67
N PRO A 41 23.70 22.67 -24.19
CA PRO A 41 23.36 23.00 -22.81
C PRO A 41 24.22 22.13 -21.89
N ALA A 42 24.79 22.77 -20.87
CA ALA A 42 25.56 22.10 -19.84
C ALA A 42 24.74 20.93 -19.26
N PRO A 43 25.36 19.78 -18.92
CA PRO A 43 24.65 18.67 -18.31
C PRO A 43 23.98 19.16 -17.03
N SER A 44 22.65 19.23 -17.05
CA SER A 44 21.85 19.55 -15.88
C SER A 44 22.16 18.50 -14.83
N VAL A 45 22.86 18.92 -13.77
CA VAL A 45 23.19 18.06 -12.63
C VAL A 45 21.86 17.60 -12.05
N ARG A 46 21.51 16.32 -12.27
CA ARG A 46 20.31 15.71 -11.68
C ARG A 46 20.44 15.81 -10.16
N PRO A 47 19.55 16.53 -9.45
CA PRO A 47 19.47 16.39 -8.01
C PRO A 47 19.12 14.93 -7.73
N VAL A 48 20.04 14.22 -7.08
CA VAL A 48 19.79 12.87 -6.58
C VAL A 48 18.71 13.03 -5.50
N PRO A 49 17.53 12.39 -5.63
CA PRO A 49 16.52 12.47 -4.59
C PRO A 49 17.12 11.91 -3.30
N HIS A 50 17.23 12.77 -2.30
CA HIS A 50 17.65 12.36 -0.97
C HIS A 50 16.55 11.48 -0.38
N ALA A 51 16.67 10.17 -0.57
CA ALA A 51 15.97 9.18 0.22
C ALA A 51 16.52 9.23 1.66
N GLY A 52 16.11 10.25 2.41
CA GLY A 52 16.31 10.27 3.85
C GLY A 52 15.59 9.08 4.49
N PRO A 53 16.14 8.46 5.54
CA PRO A 53 15.44 7.39 6.24
C PRO A 53 14.14 7.95 6.82
N ALA A 54 13.01 7.42 6.36
CA ALA A 54 11.69 7.77 6.89
C ALA A 54 11.68 7.52 8.40
N ARG A 55 11.72 8.60 9.20
CA ARG A 55 11.43 8.52 10.63
C ARG A 55 9.96 8.15 10.76
N THR A 56 9.57 7.25 11.64
CA THR A 56 8.16 6.83 11.79
C THR A 56 7.54 7.49 13.03
N ALA A 57 6.77 8.56 12.82
CA ALA A 57 5.88 9.11 13.83
C ALA A 57 4.71 8.13 14.06
N ALA A 58 4.23 8.02 15.29
CA ALA A 58 3.00 7.28 15.58
C ALA A 58 1.85 7.91 14.79
N HIS A 59 1.23 7.14 13.88
CA HIS A 59 0.07 7.62 13.12
C HIS A 59 -1.03 8.05 14.09
N ARG A 60 -1.55 9.26 13.91
CA ARG A 60 -2.78 9.66 14.57
C ARG A 60 -3.94 9.05 13.78
N PHE A 61 -4.96 8.58 14.49
CA PHE A 61 -6.18 8.16 13.81
C PHE A 61 -6.85 9.37 13.18
N ALA A 62 -7.24 9.24 11.92
CA ALA A 62 -7.92 10.30 11.21
C ALA A 62 -9.33 10.47 11.80
N ALA A 63 -9.54 11.57 12.53
CA ALA A 63 -10.83 11.84 13.17
C ALA A 63 -11.84 12.37 12.14
N PRO A 64 -13.15 12.07 12.28
CA PRO A 64 -14.17 12.66 11.42
C PRO A 64 -14.11 14.18 11.45
N GLY A 65 -14.32 14.82 10.30
CA GLY A 65 -14.28 16.27 10.17
C GLY A 65 -12.89 16.87 10.00
N VAL A 66 -11.81 16.10 10.16
CA VAL A 66 -10.46 16.55 9.81
C VAL A 66 -10.39 16.81 8.30
N ARG A 67 -9.80 17.93 7.91
CA ARG A 67 -9.58 18.29 6.52
C ARG A 67 -8.13 17.98 6.16
N TYR A 68 -7.93 17.23 5.08
CA TYR A 68 -6.62 17.02 4.48
C TYR A 68 -6.59 17.59 3.07
N ALA A 69 -5.38 17.92 2.62
CA ALA A 69 -5.12 18.31 1.25
C ALA A 69 -3.74 17.84 0.77
N VAL A 70 -3.66 17.54 -0.53
CA VAL A 70 -2.41 17.33 -1.27
C VAL A 70 -2.36 18.29 -2.45
N ARG A 71 -1.21 18.88 -2.69
CA ARG A 71 -0.93 19.74 -3.84
C ARG A 71 0.14 19.08 -4.70
N VAL A 72 -0.14 18.94 -5.98
CA VAL A 72 0.78 18.37 -6.96
C VAL A 72 1.16 19.47 -7.94
N ASN A 73 2.43 19.86 -7.93
CA ASN A 73 3.03 20.80 -8.86
C ASN A 73 3.65 20.04 -10.03
N MET A 74 3.38 20.48 -11.25
CA MET A 74 3.88 19.83 -12.47
C MET A 74 4.34 20.88 -13.49
N PRO A 75 5.46 20.65 -14.19
CA PRO A 75 5.81 21.43 -15.37
C PRO A 75 4.72 21.35 -16.44
N ALA A 76 4.53 22.42 -17.20
CA ALA A 76 3.53 22.45 -18.29
C ALA A 76 3.78 21.37 -19.36
N ALA A 77 5.05 20.98 -19.58
CA ALA A 77 5.40 19.89 -20.48
C ALA A 77 4.86 18.54 -19.98
N THR A 78 5.04 18.25 -18.68
CA THR A 78 4.53 17.05 -18.00
C THR A 78 3.01 16.95 -18.11
N VAL A 79 2.28 18.04 -17.82
CA VAL A 79 0.81 18.08 -17.95
C VAL A 79 0.38 17.73 -19.37
N ARG A 80 0.98 18.37 -20.38
CA ARG A 80 0.66 18.08 -21.80
C ARG A 80 0.94 16.63 -22.17
N GLN A 81 2.07 16.06 -21.74
CA GLN A 81 2.41 14.68 -22.05
C GLN A 81 1.43 13.70 -21.42
N LEU A 82 1.13 13.87 -20.12
CA LEU A 82 0.18 13.02 -19.40
C LEU A 82 -1.22 13.09 -20.01
N THR A 83 -1.72 14.30 -20.32
CA THR A 83 -3.04 14.49 -20.95
C THR A 83 -3.09 13.89 -22.35
N ALA A 84 -2.06 14.11 -23.17
CA ALA A 84 -1.99 13.54 -24.53
C ALA A 84 -1.92 12.01 -24.51
N ALA A 85 -1.27 11.44 -23.50
CA ALA A 85 -1.19 9.99 -23.28
C ALA A 85 -2.38 9.43 -22.49
N GLY A 86 -3.44 10.21 -22.24
CA GLY A 86 -4.65 9.75 -21.55
C GLY A 86 -4.46 9.37 -20.08
N HIS A 87 -3.36 9.80 -19.44
CA HIS A 87 -3.09 9.47 -18.05
C HIS A 87 -4.08 10.14 -17.08
N ARG A 88 -4.37 9.44 -15.99
CA ARG A 88 -5.15 9.95 -14.85
C ARG A 88 -4.30 9.98 -13.60
N LEU A 89 -4.56 10.96 -12.74
CA LEU A 89 -4.05 10.98 -11.37
C LEU A 89 -4.96 10.10 -10.51
N LEU A 90 -4.39 9.04 -9.95
CA LEU A 90 -5.05 8.05 -9.12
C LEU A 90 -4.73 8.29 -7.66
N MET A 91 -5.71 8.03 -6.81
CA MET A 91 -5.59 8.23 -5.39
C MET A 91 -6.20 7.07 -4.61
N PHE A 92 -5.43 6.57 -3.65
CA PHE A 92 -5.79 5.48 -2.75
C PHE A 92 -5.66 5.98 -1.31
N LYS A 93 -6.54 5.56 -0.41
CA LYS A 93 -6.36 5.80 1.04
C LYS A 93 -5.77 4.58 1.70
N ALA A 94 -4.88 4.81 2.64
CA ALA A 94 -4.38 3.75 3.48
C ALA A 94 -5.28 3.54 4.71
N VAL A 95 -5.28 2.32 5.23
CA VAL A 95 -5.92 1.93 6.48
C VAL A 95 -4.97 1.09 7.31
N GLN A 96 -5.23 1.01 8.61
CA GLN A 96 -4.66 0.01 9.50
C GLN A 96 -5.72 -1.02 9.87
N SER A 97 -5.36 -2.30 9.93
CA SER A 97 -6.29 -3.37 10.33
C SER A 97 -5.59 -4.42 11.18
N GLU A 98 -6.30 -4.99 12.15
CA GLU A 98 -5.82 -6.16 12.90
C GLU A 98 -5.72 -7.40 11.98
N GLN A 99 -6.57 -7.47 10.95
CA GLN A 99 -6.58 -8.49 9.90
C GLN A 99 -6.11 -7.84 8.59
N SER A 100 -4.85 -7.43 8.54
CA SER A 100 -4.26 -6.87 7.31
C SER A 100 -3.93 -7.93 6.25
N THR A 101 -3.78 -9.20 6.65
CA THR A 101 -3.49 -10.31 5.73
C THR A 101 -4.69 -10.57 4.81
N GLY A 102 -4.45 -10.57 3.50
CA GLY A 102 -5.51 -10.71 2.50
C GLY A 102 -6.31 -9.43 2.25
N GLY A 103 -5.95 -8.33 2.91
CA GLY A 103 -6.53 -7.03 2.65
C GLY A 103 -6.03 -6.43 1.33
N LEU A 104 -6.94 -5.87 0.55
CA LEU A 104 -6.67 -5.32 -0.77
C LEU A 104 -7.09 -3.84 -0.82
N PRO A 105 -6.26 -2.94 -1.37
CA PRO A 105 -6.65 -1.55 -1.52
C PRO A 105 -7.61 -1.38 -2.69
N VAL A 106 -8.45 -0.35 -2.58
CA VAL A 106 -9.45 0.00 -3.58
C VAL A 106 -9.16 1.40 -4.09
N LEU A 107 -9.23 1.59 -5.41
CA LEU A 107 -9.07 2.90 -6.03
C LEU A 107 -10.17 3.84 -5.52
N TRP A 108 -9.78 4.84 -4.75
CA TRP A 108 -10.71 5.73 -4.09
C TRP A 108 -11.16 6.87 -5.01
N SER A 109 -10.22 7.48 -5.73
CA SER A 109 -10.50 8.56 -6.67
C SER A 109 -9.57 8.53 -7.88
N SER A 110 -10.04 9.07 -9.00
CA SER A 110 -9.28 9.22 -10.24
C SER A 110 -9.72 10.49 -10.95
N THR A 111 -8.77 11.31 -11.39
CA THR A 111 -9.06 12.53 -12.13
C THR A 111 -8.21 12.66 -13.39
N SER A 112 -8.81 13.11 -14.48
CA SER A 112 -8.12 13.49 -15.72
C SER A 112 -7.97 15.00 -15.87
N THR A 113 -8.52 15.78 -14.93
CA THR A 113 -8.51 17.24 -14.95
C THR A 113 -7.49 17.76 -13.95
N TYR A 114 -6.21 17.64 -14.30
CA TYR A 114 -5.09 18.19 -13.53
C TYR A 114 -4.40 19.30 -14.32
N THR A 115 -3.79 20.25 -13.60
CA THR A 115 -3.08 21.39 -14.16
C THR A 115 -1.64 21.45 -13.61
N THR A 116 -0.89 22.51 -13.95
CA THR A 116 0.46 22.74 -13.38
C THR A 116 0.46 22.86 -11.87
N ARG A 117 -0.69 23.19 -11.25
CA ARG A 117 -0.91 23.13 -9.81
C ARG A 117 -2.28 22.51 -9.53
N THR A 118 -2.27 21.25 -9.12
CA THR A 118 -3.50 20.50 -8.81
C THR A 118 -3.65 20.37 -7.31
N GLU A 119 -4.76 20.83 -6.73
CA GLU A 119 -5.08 20.64 -5.31
C GLU A 119 -6.19 19.60 -5.16
N LEU A 120 -5.92 18.57 -4.36
CA LEU A 120 -6.87 17.54 -3.96
C LEU A 120 -7.15 17.73 -2.47
N ALA A 121 -8.40 18.08 -2.10
CA ALA A 121 -8.77 18.31 -0.71
C ALA A 121 -10.05 17.56 -0.36
N TRP A 122 -10.12 17.05 0.87
CA TRP A 122 -11.30 16.32 1.36
C TRP A 122 -11.44 16.49 2.87
N THR A 123 -12.62 16.14 3.37
CA THR A 123 -12.91 16.05 4.80
C THR A 123 -13.17 14.60 5.15
N GLU A 124 -12.62 14.15 6.28
CA GLU A 124 -12.78 12.80 6.77
C GLU A 124 -14.24 12.52 7.15
N GLN A 125 -14.84 11.55 6.44
CA GLN A 125 -16.19 11.07 6.67
C GLN A 125 -16.25 9.60 6.30
N TYR A 126 -16.57 8.75 7.28
CA TYR A 126 -16.47 7.31 7.10
C TYR A 126 -17.82 6.64 6.90
N TYR A 127 -17.77 5.61 6.07
CA TYR A 127 -18.79 4.63 5.84
C TYR A 127 -18.14 3.25 5.95
N ALA A 128 -18.92 2.24 6.29
CA ALA A 128 -18.51 0.85 6.20
C ALA A 128 -19.42 0.13 5.22
N PHE A 129 -18.87 -0.92 4.61
CA PHE A 129 -19.58 -1.80 3.70
C PHE A 129 -19.27 -3.25 4.05
N VAL A 130 -20.19 -4.13 3.63
CA VAL A 130 -20.00 -5.57 3.69
C VAL A 130 -20.59 -6.20 2.44
N THR A 131 -19.92 -7.20 1.90
CA THR A 131 -20.39 -7.98 0.75
C THR A 131 -20.22 -9.47 1.02
N ALA A 132 -21.08 -10.29 0.43
CA ALA A 132 -20.96 -11.74 0.55
C ALA A 132 -19.69 -12.26 -0.16
N GLY A 133 -19.02 -13.23 0.47
CA GLY A 133 -17.86 -13.90 -0.11
C GLY A 133 -16.58 -13.07 -0.12
N GLU A 134 -15.54 -13.65 -0.72
CA GLU A 134 -14.23 -13.01 -0.89
C GLU A 134 -14.25 -12.01 -2.04
N THR A 135 -13.49 -10.93 -1.89
CA THR A 135 -13.29 -9.93 -2.95
C THR A 135 -12.05 -10.28 -3.78
N PRO A 136 -12.18 -10.70 -5.04
CA PRO A 136 -11.02 -10.98 -5.88
C PRO A 136 -10.34 -9.68 -6.37
N ALA A 137 -9.09 -9.82 -6.78
CA ALA A 137 -8.36 -8.75 -7.47
C ALA A 137 -9.12 -8.25 -8.71
N GLY A 138 -9.08 -6.94 -8.96
CA GLY A 138 -9.79 -6.31 -10.07
C GLY A 138 -11.32 -6.23 -9.91
N ALA A 139 -11.89 -6.80 -8.85
CA ALA A 139 -13.31 -6.65 -8.54
C ALA A 139 -13.69 -5.19 -8.40
N ARG A 140 -14.91 -4.85 -8.82
CA ARG A 140 -15.46 -3.50 -8.67
C ARG A 140 -16.51 -3.49 -7.57
N LEU A 141 -16.20 -2.81 -6.47
CA LEU A 141 -17.07 -2.63 -5.30
C LEU A 141 -17.95 -1.38 -5.42
N ALA A 142 -18.33 -1.01 -6.64
CA ALA A 142 -19.22 0.12 -6.86
C ALA A 142 -20.67 -0.28 -6.58
N GLY A 143 -21.43 0.57 -5.88
CA GLY A 143 -22.85 0.33 -5.59
C GLY A 143 -23.11 -0.70 -4.50
N VAL A 144 -22.09 -1.07 -3.72
CA VAL A 144 -22.30 -1.83 -2.47
C VAL A 144 -23.09 -1.00 -1.48
N ASP A 145 -23.85 -1.66 -0.60
CA ASP A 145 -24.58 -0.97 0.46
C ASP A 145 -23.58 -0.34 1.45
N LEU A 146 -23.73 0.97 1.65
CA LEU A 146 -22.86 1.76 2.51
C LEU A 146 -23.62 2.24 3.73
N THR A 147 -23.04 2.01 4.91
CA THR A 147 -23.62 2.50 6.17
C THR A 147 -22.69 3.53 6.79
N ARG A 148 -23.21 4.72 7.09
CA ARG A 148 -22.43 5.79 7.72
C ARG A 148 -22.01 5.34 9.13
N VAL A 149 -20.73 5.47 9.44
CA VAL A 149 -20.17 5.01 10.72
C VAL A 149 -19.07 5.97 11.17
N ALA A 150 -18.94 6.18 12.48
CA ALA A 150 -17.86 6.97 13.06
C ALA A 150 -16.82 6.05 13.75
N PRO A 151 -15.54 6.46 13.84
CA PRO A 151 -14.57 5.79 14.68
C PRO A 151 -15.05 5.71 16.13
N GLY A 152 -14.83 4.57 16.78
CA GLY A 152 -15.40 4.20 18.07
C GLY A 152 -16.77 3.52 17.99
N GLN A 153 -17.34 3.33 16.80
CA GLN A 153 -18.60 2.60 16.59
C GLN A 153 -18.37 1.23 15.94
N THR A 154 -19.43 0.40 16.01
CA THR A 154 -19.45 -0.95 15.43
C THR A 154 -20.55 -1.06 14.38
N LEU A 155 -20.23 -1.59 13.21
CA LEU A 155 -21.21 -2.09 12.25
C LEU A 155 -21.48 -3.57 12.59
N ASP A 156 -22.65 -3.84 13.18
CA ASP A 156 -23.11 -5.19 13.50
C ASP A 156 -23.85 -5.78 12.29
N VAL A 157 -23.31 -6.88 11.74
CA VAL A 157 -23.73 -7.44 10.46
C VAL A 157 -24.55 -8.70 10.69
N GLY A 158 -25.77 -8.69 10.17
CA GLY A 158 -26.70 -9.80 10.23
C GLY A 158 -26.92 -10.51 8.89
N PRO A 159 -27.92 -11.40 8.82
CA PRO A 159 -28.26 -12.13 7.61
C PRO A 159 -28.46 -11.21 6.39
N GLY A 160 -27.91 -11.63 5.25
CA GLY A 160 -27.97 -10.87 4.00
C GLY A 160 -26.92 -9.75 3.88
N ALA A 161 -25.85 -9.80 4.69
CA ALA A 161 -24.78 -8.79 4.73
C ALA A 161 -25.28 -7.37 5.00
N ARG A 162 -26.37 -7.25 5.76
CA ARG A 162 -26.94 -5.96 6.17
C ARG A 162 -26.41 -5.58 7.54
N GLY A 163 -25.92 -4.35 7.66
CA GLY A 163 -25.34 -3.83 8.89
C GLY A 163 -26.26 -2.86 9.62
N THR A 164 -26.23 -2.89 10.95
CA THR A 164 -26.77 -1.85 11.83
C THR A 164 -25.63 -1.23 12.62
N VAL A 165 -25.57 0.10 12.67
CA VAL A 165 -24.54 0.77 13.48
C VAL A 165 -25.01 0.83 14.93
N ILE A 166 -24.18 0.29 15.80
CA ILE A 166 -24.37 0.34 17.25
C ILE A 166 -23.24 1.16 17.89
N GLY A 167 -23.55 1.76 19.03
CA GLY A 167 -22.54 2.42 19.85
C GLY A 167 -21.56 1.40 20.45
N GLY A 168 -20.34 1.87 20.75
CA GLY A 168 -19.27 1.00 21.23
C GLY A 168 -18.44 0.41 20.08
N GLY A 169 -17.22 -0.01 20.39
CA GLY A 169 -16.23 -0.43 19.42
C GLY A 169 -14.83 -0.03 19.87
N THR A 170 -13.83 -0.29 19.04
CA THR A 170 -12.44 0.09 19.34
C THR A 170 -12.26 1.61 19.15
N PRO A 171 -11.81 2.37 20.17
CA PRO A 171 -11.60 3.81 20.03
C PRO A 171 -10.66 4.15 18.87
N GLY A 172 -11.07 5.08 18.01
CA GLY A 172 -10.29 5.48 16.84
C GLY A 172 -10.39 4.52 15.64
N ALA A 173 -11.13 3.43 15.75
CA ALA A 173 -11.38 2.50 14.65
C ALA A 173 -12.87 2.35 14.34
N VAL A 174 -13.18 1.83 13.17
CA VAL A 174 -14.48 1.25 12.88
C VAL A 174 -14.38 -0.26 13.10
N THR A 175 -15.23 -0.78 13.99
CA THR A 175 -15.36 -2.22 14.18
C THR A 175 -16.45 -2.75 13.24
N ILE A 176 -16.20 -3.86 12.56
CA ILE A 176 -17.20 -4.56 11.74
C ILE A 176 -17.29 -5.98 12.27
N SER A 177 -18.45 -6.34 12.81
CA SER A 177 -18.69 -7.64 13.46
C SER A 177 -19.72 -8.41 12.66
N ASP A 178 -19.40 -9.63 12.26
CA ASP A 178 -20.34 -10.54 11.63
C ASP A 178 -20.98 -11.46 12.67
N THR A 179 -22.31 -11.51 12.71
CA THR A 179 -23.06 -12.41 13.59
C THR A 179 -23.48 -13.70 12.88
N THR A 180 -23.25 -13.77 11.56
CA THR A 180 -23.57 -14.92 10.71
C THR A 180 -22.39 -15.88 10.61
N ALA A 181 -22.61 -17.11 10.13
CA ALA A 181 -21.53 -18.09 9.92
C ALA A 181 -20.91 -18.02 8.51
N ILE A 182 -21.34 -17.07 7.68
CA ILE A 182 -20.96 -17.00 6.26
C ILE A 182 -19.78 -16.03 6.12
N PRO A 183 -18.64 -16.42 5.53
CA PRO A 183 -17.55 -15.49 5.26
C PRO A 183 -17.99 -14.33 4.36
N LEU A 184 -17.56 -13.12 4.71
CA LEU A 184 -17.86 -11.87 4.03
C LEU A 184 -16.56 -11.15 3.65
N SER A 185 -16.68 -10.09 2.85
CA SER A 185 -15.67 -9.06 2.73
C SER A 185 -16.22 -7.76 3.31
N CYS A 186 -15.36 -6.95 3.91
CA CYS A 186 -15.75 -5.69 4.51
C CYS A 186 -14.69 -4.62 4.33
N GLY A 187 -15.01 -3.37 4.64
CA GLY A 187 -14.01 -2.32 4.64
C GLY A 187 -14.61 -0.95 4.89
N LEU A 188 -13.75 0.06 4.77
CA LEU A 188 -14.15 1.46 4.83
C LEU A 188 -14.47 2.00 3.44
N ALA A 189 -15.35 2.99 3.41
CA ALA A 189 -15.66 3.81 2.25
C ALA A 189 -15.71 5.29 2.64
N GLN A 190 -15.42 6.17 1.68
CA GLN A 190 -15.31 7.61 1.92
C GLN A 190 -15.66 8.43 0.67
N PRO A 191 -16.31 9.60 0.79
CA PRO A 191 -16.52 10.51 -0.33
C PRO A 191 -15.19 10.95 -0.94
N ALA A 192 -15.06 10.90 -2.27
CA ALA A 192 -13.84 11.30 -2.97
C ALA A 192 -13.58 12.82 -2.85
N PRO A 193 -12.35 13.31 -3.11
CA PRO A 193 -12.03 14.74 -3.09
C PRO A 193 -12.89 15.61 -4.02
N GLU A 194 -13.32 15.05 -5.16
CA GLU A 194 -14.22 15.73 -6.10
C GLU A 194 -15.70 15.74 -5.62
N GLY A 195 -15.96 15.17 -4.44
CA GLY A 195 -17.30 14.96 -3.89
C GLY A 195 -17.95 13.66 -4.39
N GLY A 196 -19.28 13.62 -4.31
CA GLY A 196 -20.08 12.47 -4.77
C GLY A 196 -20.34 11.40 -3.71
N ALA A 197 -20.84 10.25 -4.18
CA ALA A 197 -21.13 9.11 -3.32
C ALA A 197 -19.84 8.54 -2.70
N PRO A 198 -19.88 8.01 -1.48
CA PRO A 198 -18.70 7.39 -0.89
C PRO A 198 -18.26 6.16 -1.69
N VAL A 199 -16.94 5.96 -1.77
CA VAL A 199 -16.32 4.86 -2.51
C VAL A 199 -15.49 4.02 -1.54
N PRO A 200 -15.56 2.67 -1.59
CA PRO A 200 -14.67 1.81 -0.82
C PRO A 200 -13.20 2.15 -1.01
N VAL A 201 -12.41 2.07 0.07
CA VAL A 201 -10.97 2.38 0.06
C VAL A 201 -10.10 1.16 0.36
N CYS A 202 -10.67 0.14 0.98
CA CYS A 202 -10.05 -1.15 1.22
C CYS A 202 -11.11 -2.26 1.18
N SER A 203 -10.70 -3.50 0.89
CA SER A 203 -11.49 -4.70 1.14
C SER A 203 -10.67 -5.65 2.02
N LEU A 204 -11.28 -6.16 3.07
CA LEU A 204 -10.67 -7.02 4.07
C LEU A 204 -11.55 -8.28 4.22
N PRO A 205 -10.95 -9.47 4.30
CA PRO A 205 -11.70 -10.69 4.57
C PRO A 205 -12.30 -10.63 5.98
N LEU A 206 -13.58 -10.96 6.12
CA LEU A 206 -14.29 -11.05 7.39
C LEU A 206 -14.79 -12.48 7.57
N ALA A 207 -14.17 -13.21 8.49
CA ALA A 207 -14.61 -14.56 8.82
C ALA A 207 -16.02 -14.54 9.41
N GLY A 208 -16.79 -15.60 9.16
CA GLY A 208 -18.10 -15.80 9.81
C GLY A 208 -17.94 -15.82 11.33
N GLN A 209 -18.85 -15.14 12.04
CA GLN A 209 -18.82 -14.92 13.48
C GLN A 209 -17.55 -14.19 13.95
N GLY A 210 -16.87 -13.54 13.01
CA GLY A 210 -15.61 -12.83 13.22
C GLY A 210 -15.82 -11.33 13.34
N GLN A 211 -14.73 -10.64 13.65
CA GLN A 211 -14.68 -9.20 13.74
C GLN A 211 -13.43 -8.69 13.03
N ASN A 212 -13.58 -7.57 12.32
CA ASN A 212 -12.47 -6.76 11.83
C ASN A 212 -12.48 -5.39 12.48
N VAL A 213 -11.29 -4.91 12.83
CA VAL A 213 -11.09 -3.57 13.37
C VAL A 213 -10.26 -2.79 12.37
N VAL A 214 -10.84 -1.73 11.81
CA VAL A 214 -10.22 -0.91 10.76
C VAL A 214 -10.01 0.51 11.25
N PHE A 215 -8.75 0.92 11.35
CA PHE A 215 -8.33 2.25 11.75
C PHE A 215 -8.11 3.11 10.51
N PRO A 216 -8.89 4.19 10.29
CA PRO A 216 -8.55 5.17 9.29
C PRO A 216 -7.30 5.94 9.72
N ILE A 217 -6.35 6.12 8.79
CA ILE A 217 -5.11 6.86 9.01
C ILE A 217 -4.97 7.97 7.96
N GLY A 218 -4.25 9.04 8.30
CA GLY A 218 -4.01 10.16 7.40
C GLY A 218 -2.96 9.86 6.34
N GLN A 219 -3.07 8.74 5.62
CA GLN A 219 -2.11 8.35 4.59
C GLN A 219 -2.79 8.05 3.26
N VAL A 220 -2.15 8.46 2.17
CA VAL A 220 -2.64 8.25 0.80
C VAL A 220 -1.50 7.81 -0.12
N VAL A 221 -1.84 7.09 -1.19
CA VAL A 221 -0.92 6.83 -2.30
C VAL A 221 -1.44 7.51 -3.55
N LEU A 222 -0.54 8.21 -4.25
CA LEU A 222 -0.80 8.85 -5.54
C LEU A 222 0.00 8.16 -6.64
N ALA A 223 -0.61 8.01 -7.82
CA ALA A 223 0.03 7.43 -9.00
C ALA A 223 -0.55 8.05 -10.28
N PHE A 224 0.23 8.06 -11.36
CA PHE A 224 -0.28 8.33 -12.71
C PHE A 224 -0.35 7.04 -13.53
N ALA A 225 -1.43 6.85 -14.28
CA ALA A 225 -1.59 5.71 -15.18
C ALA A 225 -2.50 6.03 -16.39
N ALA A 226 -2.17 5.49 -17.56
CA ALA A 226 -3.01 5.56 -18.77
C ALA A 226 -4.24 4.66 -18.67
N ASP A 227 -4.05 3.39 -18.31
CA ASP A 227 -5.11 2.39 -18.17
C ASP A 227 -5.64 2.36 -16.73
N ALA A 228 -6.22 3.47 -16.31
CA ALA A 228 -6.75 3.63 -14.97
C ALA A 228 -8.04 2.81 -14.78
N PRO A 229 -8.13 1.94 -13.76
CA PRO A 229 -9.40 1.33 -13.40
C PRO A 229 -10.39 2.39 -12.89
N ALA A 230 -11.68 2.03 -12.82
CA ALA A 230 -12.70 2.93 -12.28
C ALA A 230 -12.57 3.03 -10.74
N PRO A 231 -12.94 4.16 -10.12
CA PRO A 231 -13.10 4.21 -8.66
C PRO A 231 -14.01 3.09 -8.15
N GLY A 232 -13.63 2.51 -7.00
CA GLY A 232 -14.23 1.30 -6.44
C GLY A 232 -13.60 -0.01 -6.93
N SER A 233 -12.64 0.02 -7.85
CA SER A 233 -11.91 -1.18 -8.29
C SER A 233 -10.79 -1.56 -7.34
N VAL A 234 -10.65 -2.86 -7.07
CA VAL A 234 -9.59 -3.46 -6.27
C VAL A 234 -8.29 -3.53 -7.08
N VAL A 235 -7.18 -3.07 -6.49
CA VAL A 235 -5.89 -2.93 -7.19
C VAL A 235 -4.77 -3.55 -6.34
N GLU A 236 -4.04 -4.53 -6.87
CA GLU A 236 -2.98 -5.22 -6.10
C GLU A 236 -1.57 -4.68 -6.39
N SER A 237 -1.40 -3.96 -7.49
CA SER A 237 -0.12 -3.42 -7.93
C SER A 237 -0.25 -1.95 -8.29
N ALA A 238 0.80 -1.18 -8.04
CA ALA A 238 0.85 0.21 -8.46
C ALA A 238 0.79 0.24 -10.00
N PRO A 239 -0.17 0.97 -10.60
CA PRO A 239 -0.31 1.02 -12.06
C PRO A 239 0.75 1.90 -12.74
N GLY A 240 1.65 2.51 -11.96
CA GLY A 240 2.75 3.36 -12.41
C GLY A 240 3.60 3.81 -11.22
N PRO A 241 4.57 4.74 -11.44
CA PRO A 241 5.34 5.35 -10.35
C PRO A 241 4.42 5.98 -9.31
N ALA A 242 4.56 5.56 -8.06
CA ALA A 242 3.65 5.93 -6.98
C ALA A 242 4.40 6.53 -5.78
N VAL A 243 3.74 7.45 -5.08
CA VAL A 243 4.22 8.08 -3.86
C VAL A 243 3.20 7.89 -2.74
N GLN A 244 3.66 7.42 -1.58
CA GLN A 244 2.90 7.41 -0.34
C GLN A 244 3.13 8.72 0.40
N VAL A 245 2.07 9.29 0.96
CA VAL A 245 2.06 10.59 1.63
C VAL A 245 1.44 10.42 3.02
N ASP A 246 2.10 10.92 4.05
CA ASP A 246 1.68 10.96 5.45
C ASP A 246 1.19 12.37 5.83
N LEU A 247 -0.13 12.52 5.75
CA LEU A 247 -0.85 13.78 5.94
C LEU A 247 -1.03 14.14 7.41
N ASP A 248 -0.84 13.18 8.32
CA ASP A 248 -0.80 13.47 9.76
C ASP A 248 0.46 14.25 10.15
N ARG A 249 1.49 14.20 9.30
CA ARG A 249 2.72 15.00 9.48
C ARG A 249 2.69 16.30 8.73
N MET A 250 2.11 16.30 7.53
CA MET A 250 2.06 17.48 6.69
C MET A 250 0.74 17.56 5.94
N SER A 251 -0.07 18.57 6.26
CA SER A 251 -1.25 18.91 5.49
C SER A 251 -1.46 20.43 5.46
N PRO A 252 -1.58 21.06 4.28
CA PRO A 252 -1.46 20.47 2.95
C PRO A 252 -0.06 19.89 2.69
N ALA A 253 0.01 18.77 1.98
CA ALA A 253 1.28 18.17 1.53
C ALA A 253 1.61 18.66 0.12
N ASP A 254 2.76 19.32 -0.04
CA ASP A 254 3.23 19.83 -1.33
C ASP A 254 4.19 18.83 -2.00
N LEU A 255 3.78 18.30 -3.15
CA LEU A 255 4.53 17.37 -3.98
C LEU A 255 4.82 18.00 -5.34
N SER A 256 5.85 17.50 -6.01
CA SER A 256 6.10 17.74 -7.42
C SER A 256 6.14 16.43 -8.19
N TYR A 257 5.68 16.46 -9.44
CA TYR A 257 5.77 15.33 -10.35
C TYR A 257 6.28 15.78 -11.71
N ASP A 258 7.24 15.03 -12.23
CA ASP A 258 7.74 15.15 -13.58
C ASP A 258 7.77 13.75 -14.23
N VAL A 259 7.41 13.66 -15.51
CA VAL A 259 7.32 12.37 -16.21
C VAL A 259 8.70 11.71 -16.39
N ASP A 260 9.75 12.52 -16.55
CA ASP A 260 11.11 12.03 -16.77
C ASP A 260 11.85 11.78 -15.44
N SER A 261 11.49 12.51 -14.39
CA SER A 261 12.20 12.50 -13.10
C SER A 261 11.42 11.83 -11.96
N GLY A 262 10.11 11.59 -12.13
CA GLY A 262 9.22 10.98 -11.14
C GLY A 262 8.72 11.97 -10.08
N TRP A 263 8.33 11.40 -8.92
CA TRP A 263 7.85 12.16 -7.77
C TRP A 263 9.01 12.79 -6.98
N SER A 264 8.83 14.02 -6.52
CA SER A 264 9.75 14.72 -5.62
C SER A 264 8.99 15.57 -4.59
N TRP A 265 9.62 15.81 -3.45
CA TRP A 265 9.05 16.56 -2.32
C TRP A 265 10.15 17.01 -1.37
N ASP A 266 9.84 17.97 -0.50
CA ASP A 266 10.77 18.50 0.50
C ASP A 266 10.31 18.11 1.92
N GLY A 267 10.96 17.11 2.52
CA GLY A 267 10.70 16.69 3.90
C GLY A 267 10.53 15.18 4.08
N ASP A 268 10.12 14.76 5.28
CA ASP A 268 9.99 13.36 5.71
C ASP A 268 8.52 12.92 5.89
N PHE A 269 7.65 13.40 5.01
CA PHE A 269 6.22 13.07 4.99
C PHE A 269 5.81 12.21 3.79
N ALA A 270 6.73 11.89 2.87
CA ALA A 270 6.42 11.06 1.70
C ALA A 270 7.53 10.06 1.39
N ALA A 271 7.17 9.00 0.67
CA ALA A 271 8.08 7.95 0.24
C ALA A 271 7.65 7.37 -1.11
N VAL A 272 8.61 7.00 -1.95
CA VAL A 272 8.31 6.24 -3.18
C VAL A 272 7.78 4.86 -2.81
N VAL A 273 6.70 4.43 -3.46
CA VAL A 273 6.16 3.07 -3.30
C VAL A 273 6.86 2.14 -4.29
N PRO A 274 7.62 1.12 -3.82
CA PRO A 274 8.28 0.18 -4.72
C PRO A 274 7.28 -0.76 -5.39
N GLY A 275 7.64 -1.35 -6.54
CA GLY A 275 6.73 -2.17 -7.36
C GLY A 275 6.09 -3.39 -6.67
N GLY A 276 6.66 -3.89 -5.57
CA GLY A 276 6.07 -4.94 -4.72
C GLY A 276 5.53 -4.45 -3.37
N GLY A 277 5.62 -3.15 -3.09
CA GLY A 277 5.22 -2.53 -1.82
C GLY A 277 3.86 -1.87 -1.83
N PHE A 278 3.08 -2.02 -2.91
CA PHE A 278 1.82 -1.29 -3.08
C PHE A 278 0.77 -1.63 -2.03
N VAL A 279 0.42 -2.93 -1.87
CA VAL A 279 -0.54 -3.36 -0.84
C VAL A 279 -0.02 -3.02 0.57
N PRO A 280 1.23 -3.33 0.96
CA PRO A 280 1.75 -2.94 2.28
C PRO A 280 1.81 -1.44 2.55
N ALA A 281 1.79 -0.59 1.51
CA ALA A 281 1.74 0.88 1.64
C ALA A 281 0.30 1.40 1.84
N LEU A 282 -0.73 0.56 1.69
CA LEU A 282 -2.13 0.96 1.80
C LEU A 282 -2.92 0.15 2.83
N VAL A 283 -2.55 -1.10 3.10
CA VAL A 283 -3.19 -1.92 4.13
C VAL A 283 -2.14 -2.31 5.16
N HIS A 284 -2.06 -1.52 6.22
CA HIS A 284 -1.10 -1.69 7.28
C HIS A 284 -1.62 -2.61 8.38
N PRO A 285 -0.74 -3.38 9.04
CA PRO A 285 -1.12 -4.04 10.29
C PRO A 285 -1.34 -3.00 11.40
N ALA A 286 -2.38 -3.16 12.20
CA ALA A 286 -2.65 -2.30 13.35
C ALA A 286 -1.54 -2.43 14.43
N PRO A 287 -1.08 -1.31 15.02
CA PRO A 287 -0.04 -1.34 16.05
C PRO A 287 -0.55 -2.05 17.30
N GLY A 288 0.11 -3.14 17.69
CA GLY A 288 -0.26 -3.89 18.89
C GLY A 288 -1.46 -4.81 18.70
N GLY A 289 -1.95 -4.98 17.47
CA GLY A 289 -2.78 -6.12 17.10
C GLY A 289 -2.03 -7.40 17.45
N ARG A 290 -2.26 -7.91 18.66
CA ARG A 290 -2.11 -9.35 18.88
C ARG A 290 -2.97 -9.95 17.80
N LEU A 291 -2.37 -10.67 16.85
CA LEU A 291 -3.08 -11.53 15.90
C LEU A 291 -3.97 -12.46 16.75
N GLY A 292 -5.18 -11.98 17.04
CA GLY A 292 -6.06 -12.49 18.07
C GLY A 292 -7.04 -13.42 17.41
N GLY A 293 -6.89 -14.71 17.66
CA GLY A 293 -7.81 -15.71 17.13
C GLY A 293 -7.29 -17.15 17.20
N GLY A 294 -6.00 -17.34 17.45
CA GLY A 294 -5.51 -18.54 18.11
C GLY A 294 -4.60 -18.09 19.23
N ALA A 295 -4.59 -18.80 20.36
CA ALA A 295 -3.36 -18.89 21.12
C ALA A 295 -2.30 -19.34 20.11
N GLY A 296 -1.54 -18.39 19.55
CA GLY A 296 -0.61 -18.68 18.48
C GLY A 296 0.25 -19.81 18.99
N SER A 297 0.25 -20.92 18.26
CA SER A 297 0.99 -22.16 18.57
C SER A 297 2.51 -21.95 18.61
N GLY A 298 2.95 -20.70 18.68
CA GLY A 298 4.32 -20.32 18.81
C GLY A 298 4.84 -20.56 20.23
N THR A 299 5.99 -21.20 20.29
CA THR A 299 6.75 -21.38 21.51
C THR A 299 7.19 -20.00 22.02
N ARG A 300 6.96 -19.69 23.30
CA ARG A 300 7.55 -18.49 23.90
C ARG A 300 9.06 -18.61 23.88
N VAL A 301 9.73 -17.55 23.48
CA VAL A 301 11.19 -17.47 23.45
C VAL A 301 11.67 -16.27 24.28
N SER A 302 12.90 -16.34 24.78
CA SER A 302 13.48 -15.31 25.64
C SER A 302 14.93 -15.01 25.28
N GLY A 303 15.46 -13.88 25.77
CA GLY A 303 16.86 -13.50 25.55
C GLY A 303 17.18 -13.33 24.06
N ILE A 304 16.30 -12.67 23.33
CA ILE A 304 16.40 -12.50 21.88
C ILE A 304 17.47 -11.46 21.58
N THR A 305 18.44 -11.81 20.75
CA THR A 305 19.43 -10.89 20.21
C THR A 305 19.40 -10.93 18.70
N VAL A 306 19.49 -9.76 18.06
CA VAL A 306 19.42 -9.60 16.61
C VAL A 306 20.72 -8.97 16.14
N ARG A 307 21.44 -9.63 15.24
CA ARG A 307 22.69 -9.14 14.64
C ARG A 307 22.53 -9.00 13.14
N ALA A 308 22.95 -7.88 12.58
CA ALA A 308 22.94 -7.70 11.13
C ALA A 308 23.90 -8.71 10.49
N VAL A 309 23.50 -9.35 9.39
CA VAL A 309 24.40 -10.20 8.61
C VAL A 309 25.02 -9.35 7.51
N ARG A 310 26.35 -9.32 7.44
CA ARG A 310 27.02 -8.69 6.30
C ARG A 310 26.84 -9.60 5.09
N GLU A 311 26.24 -9.08 4.03
CA GLU A 311 26.22 -9.81 2.76
C GLU A 311 27.66 -9.90 2.22
N PRO A 312 28.15 -11.11 1.91
CA PRO A 312 29.47 -11.28 1.30
C PRO A 312 29.42 -10.66 -0.11
N GLY A 313 29.89 -9.43 -0.24
CA GLY A 313 29.88 -8.69 -1.52
C GLY A 313 30.00 -7.17 -1.44
N SER A 314 29.83 -6.56 -0.27
CA SER A 314 30.00 -5.10 -0.10
C SER A 314 31.45 -4.71 0.27
N ALA A 315 32.32 -4.83 -0.73
CA ALA A 315 33.64 -4.19 -0.95
C ALA A 315 34.68 -4.05 0.19
N GLY A 316 35.86 -4.64 -0.06
CA GLY A 316 37.13 -4.36 0.62
C GLY A 316 37.99 -5.63 0.68
N ALA A 317 38.89 -5.81 -0.28
CA ALA A 317 39.73 -7.00 -0.42
C ALA A 317 40.61 -7.29 0.81
N GLU A 318 40.56 -8.52 1.33
CA GLU A 318 41.72 -9.35 1.70
C GLU A 318 41.29 -10.84 1.68
N PRO A 319 42.19 -11.78 1.33
CA PRO A 319 41.81 -13.16 1.05
C PRO A 319 41.92 -14.09 2.27
N GLU A 320 41.19 -15.21 2.13
CA GLU A 320 41.43 -16.53 2.73
C GLU A 320 41.25 -16.76 4.24
N SER A 321 40.07 -17.27 4.59
CA SER A 321 39.98 -18.55 5.32
C SER A 321 38.59 -19.18 5.14
N ALA A 322 38.58 -20.41 4.64
CA ALA A 322 37.38 -21.17 4.29
C ALA A 322 36.77 -21.88 5.51
N ALA A 323 35.66 -21.34 6.01
CA ALA A 323 34.57 -22.09 6.66
C ALA A 323 33.30 -21.22 6.56
N GLY A 324 32.40 -21.56 5.64
CA GLY A 324 31.26 -20.75 5.18
C GLY A 324 30.14 -20.56 6.20
N GLY A 325 30.42 -19.87 7.31
CA GLY A 325 29.42 -19.31 8.22
C GLY A 325 29.21 -17.83 7.90
N ALA A 326 27.95 -17.41 7.75
CA ALA A 326 27.65 -15.98 7.64
C ALA A 326 28.17 -15.25 8.89
N ALA A 327 29.15 -14.37 8.73
CA ALA A 327 29.76 -13.64 9.84
C ALA A 327 28.72 -12.68 10.45
N ALA A 328 28.41 -12.86 11.72
CA ALA A 328 27.50 -11.97 12.44
C ALA A 328 28.16 -10.59 12.60
N GLY A 329 27.46 -9.55 12.15
CA GLY A 329 27.86 -8.17 12.33
C GLY A 329 27.60 -7.65 13.76
N PRO A 330 27.71 -6.33 13.98
CA PRO A 330 27.41 -5.71 15.27
C PRO A 330 25.97 -5.99 15.71
N LEU A 331 25.75 -5.95 17.03
CA LEU A 331 24.41 -6.08 17.61
C LEU A 331 23.50 -5.01 17.03
N ALA A 332 22.44 -5.43 16.37
CA ALA A 332 21.44 -4.54 15.79
C ALA A 332 20.33 -4.23 16.80
N ALA A 333 19.96 -5.21 17.65
CA ALA A 333 18.90 -5.08 18.64
C ALA A 333 18.89 -6.22 19.68
N ALA A 334 18.16 -6.03 20.76
CA ALA A 334 17.80 -7.08 21.72
C ALA A 334 16.32 -6.97 22.12
N ALA A 335 15.76 -8.08 22.61
CA ALA A 335 14.44 -8.14 23.23
C ALA A 335 14.43 -9.17 24.37
N GLY A 336 13.73 -8.83 25.46
CA GLY A 336 13.59 -9.74 26.60
C GLY A 336 12.82 -11.02 26.27
N THR A 337 11.72 -10.88 25.51
CA THR A 337 10.78 -11.97 25.21
C THR A 337 10.18 -11.84 23.81
N GLY A 338 9.73 -12.97 23.27
CA GLY A 338 8.98 -13.02 22.03
C GLY A 338 8.24 -14.34 21.85
N THR A 339 7.68 -14.53 20.68
CA THR A 339 7.00 -15.76 20.28
C THR A 339 7.58 -16.25 18.97
N GLU A 340 7.75 -17.55 18.87
CA GLU A 340 8.34 -18.17 17.71
C GLU A 340 7.44 -19.28 17.17
N THR A 341 7.21 -19.26 15.86
CA THR A 341 6.60 -20.37 15.13
C THR A 341 7.65 -21.14 14.32
N GLY A 342 7.23 -22.22 13.65
CA GLY A 342 8.10 -22.95 12.72
C GLY A 342 8.72 -22.09 11.62
N THR A 343 8.17 -20.91 11.33
CA THR A 343 8.60 -20.05 10.21
C THR A 343 8.86 -18.59 10.60
N THR A 344 8.41 -18.12 11.77
CA THR A 344 8.51 -16.71 12.17
C THR A 344 8.98 -16.52 13.61
N ILE A 345 9.62 -15.38 13.88
CA ILE A 345 9.93 -14.89 15.23
C ILE A 345 9.31 -13.51 15.36
N THR A 346 8.52 -13.29 16.41
CA THR A 346 7.90 -12.00 16.72
C THR A 346 8.36 -11.52 18.09
N CYS A 347 8.87 -10.30 18.18
CA CYS A 347 9.38 -9.75 19.44
C CYS A 347 9.35 -8.22 19.46
N SER A 348 9.25 -7.63 20.65
CA SER A 348 9.36 -6.18 20.83
C SER A 348 10.81 -5.84 21.18
N LEU A 349 11.51 -5.20 20.26
CA LEU A 349 12.91 -4.84 20.43
C LEU A 349 13.08 -3.54 21.23
N ASP A 350 14.27 -3.36 21.80
CA ASP A 350 14.63 -2.14 22.55
C ASP A 350 14.56 -0.88 21.69
N ARG A 351 14.45 0.29 22.33
CA ARG A 351 14.21 1.58 21.65
C ARG A 351 15.29 1.96 20.63
N ASP A 352 16.53 1.51 20.85
CA ASP A 352 17.69 1.88 20.03
C ASP A 352 17.99 0.87 18.91
N SER A 353 17.03 -0.01 18.64
CA SER A 353 17.14 -1.07 17.64
C SER A 353 17.30 -0.52 16.22
N ARG A 354 18.33 -0.98 15.51
CA ARG A 354 18.63 -0.60 14.11
C ARG A 354 18.17 -1.66 13.11
N VAL A 355 16.98 -2.20 13.33
CA VAL A 355 16.38 -3.20 12.43
C VAL A 355 15.59 -2.48 11.34
N VAL A 356 15.91 -2.78 10.09
CA VAL A 356 15.25 -2.23 8.89
C VAL A 356 14.41 -3.32 8.22
N LEU A 357 13.31 -2.90 7.60
CA LEU A 357 12.46 -3.79 6.83
C LEU A 357 13.27 -4.48 5.72
N HIS A 358 13.03 -5.77 5.50
CA HIS A 358 13.74 -6.64 4.55
C HIS A 358 15.23 -6.89 4.82
N GLY A 359 15.81 -6.31 5.88
CA GLY A 359 17.16 -6.64 6.31
C GLY A 359 17.29 -8.11 6.71
N THR A 360 18.47 -8.69 6.47
CA THR A 360 18.83 -10.05 6.88
C THR A 360 19.58 -10.02 8.20
N TYR A 361 19.13 -10.85 9.15
CA TYR A 361 19.63 -10.87 10.51
C TYR A 361 19.89 -12.30 10.98
N LEU A 362 20.88 -12.44 11.85
CA LEU A 362 21.05 -13.61 12.68
C LEU A 362 20.35 -13.33 14.01
N VAL A 363 19.33 -14.12 14.34
CA VAL A 363 18.59 -14.01 15.60
C VAL A 363 18.95 -15.18 16.49
N GLU A 364 19.44 -14.87 17.70
CA GLU A 364 19.70 -15.86 18.75
C GLU A 364 18.67 -15.71 19.86
N TYR A 365 18.11 -16.80 20.37
CA TYR A 365 17.06 -16.80 21.39
C TYR A 365 17.06 -18.12 22.18
N ARG A 366 16.37 -18.14 23.32
CA ARG A 366 16.22 -19.32 24.16
C ARG A 366 14.80 -19.87 24.09
N ARG A 367 14.68 -21.16 23.80
CA ARG A 367 13.42 -21.91 23.94
C ARG A 367 13.35 -22.57 25.33
N PRO A 368 12.15 -22.66 25.94
CA PRO A 368 11.92 -23.60 27.02
C PRO A 368 12.16 -25.03 26.50
N GLY A 369 13.13 -25.72 27.10
CA GLY A 369 13.47 -27.09 26.74
C GLY A 369 12.37 -28.07 27.14
N ARG A 370 12.37 -29.26 26.51
CA ARG A 370 11.38 -30.32 26.80
C ARG A 370 11.52 -30.89 28.22
N SER A 371 12.71 -30.78 28.82
CA SER A 371 12.98 -31.19 30.20
C SER A 371 12.88 -30.00 31.15
N ARG A 372 12.19 -30.19 32.28
CA ARG A 372 12.02 -29.17 33.33
C ARG A 372 13.37 -28.52 33.68
N GLY A 373 13.47 -27.20 33.48
CA GLY A 373 14.64 -26.40 33.85
C GLY A 373 15.75 -26.28 32.79
N ARG A 374 15.64 -26.95 31.64
CA ARG A 374 16.61 -26.78 30.54
C ARG A 374 16.12 -25.68 29.60
N THR A 375 17.00 -24.74 29.25
CA THR A 375 16.77 -23.77 28.17
C THR A 375 17.75 -24.06 27.05
N ASP A 376 17.23 -24.30 25.84
CA ASP A 376 18.09 -24.51 24.68
C ASP A 376 18.23 -23.19 23.91
N SER A 377 19.48 -22.79 23.66
CA SER A 377 19.79 -21.63 22.82
C SER A 377 19.72 -22.04 21.36
N GLU A 378 18.97 -21.30 20.55
CA GLU A 378 18.81 -21.52 19.13
C GLU A 378 19.23 -20.28 18.35
N ARG A 379 19.71 -20.50 17.12
CA ARG A 379 20.10 -19.46 16.17
C ARG A 379 19.33 -19.66 14.88
N SER A 380 18.83 -18.58 14.31
CA SER A 380 18.12 -18.63 13.03
C SER A 380 18.53 -17.45 12.16
N LEU A 381 18.83 -17.74 10.89
CA LEU A 381 18.95 -16.70 9.87
C LEU A 381 17.53 -16.28 9.46
N VAL A 382 17.24 -14.99 9.56
CA VAL A 382 15.90 -14.45 9.32
C VAL A 382 15.95 -13.20 8.44
N ARG A 383 14.81 -12.87 7.83
CA ARG A 383 14.57 -11.58 7.17
C ARG A 383 13.49 -10.83 7.95
N CYS A 384 13.72 -9.56 8.24
CA CYS A 384 12.68 -8.71 8.84
C CYS A 384 11.55 -8.49 7.83
N THR A 385 10.32 -8.86 8.19
CA THR A 385 9.12 -8.72 7.34
C THR A 385 8.12 -7.73 7.92
N SER A 386 8.28 -7.31 9.17
CA SER A 386 7.50 -6.24 9.78
C SER A 386 8.36 -5.47 10.77
N VAL A 387 8.32 -4.15 10.66
CA VAL A 387 8.87 -3.19 11.63
C VAL A 387 7.67 -2.46 12.23
N PRO A 388 7.56 -2.37 13.56
CA PRO A 388 6.42 -1.72 14.19
C PRO A 388 6.42 -0.22 13.87
N ALA A 389 5.22 0.31 13.58
CA ALA A 389 5.03 1.73 13.33
C ALA A 389 5.24 2.60 14.60
N VAL A 390 5.15 1.99 15.79
CA VAL A 390 5.31 2.66 17.09
C VAL A 390 6.52 2.12 17.85
N ARG A 391 7.18 3.02 18.61
CA ARG A 391 8.29 2.63 19.50
C ARG A 391 7.83 1.54 20.47
N GLY A 392 8.58 0.44 20.52
CA GLY A 392 8.28 -0.72 21.38
C GLY A 392 7.24 -1.71 20.82
N GLY A 393 6.75 -1.49 19.60
CA GLY A 393 5.88 -2.47 18.95
C GLY A 393 6.62 -3.76 18.56
N ALA A 394 5.86 -4.72 18.03
CA ALA A 394 6.40 -6.02 17.65
C ALA A 394 7.05 -5.97 16.26
N TYR A 395 8.28 -6.45 16.18
CA TYR A 395 8.97 -6.79 14.95
C TYR A 395 8.64 -8.23 14.59
N THR A 396 8.47 -8.49 13.29
CA THR A 396 8.29 -9.84 12.76
C THR A 396 9.43 -10.19 11.83
N PHE A 397 10.02 -11.36 12.06
CA PHE A 397 11.09 -11.92 11.27
C PHE A 397 10.65 -13.25 10.68
N LYS A 398 10.88 -13.46 9.38
CA LYS A 398 10.68 -14.74 8.69
C LYS A 398 11.98 -15.52 8.63
N LYS A 399 11.99 -16.78 9.05
CA LYS A 399 13.16 -17.67 8.95
C LYS A 399 13.49 -17.97 7.48
N LEU A 400 14.75 -17.78 7.10
CA LEU A 400 15.23 -18.00 5.73
C LEU A 400 15.66 -19.45 5.49
N ARG A 401 16.03 -20.18 6.54
CA ARG A 401 16.27 -21.63 6.50
C ARG A 401 15.74 -22.24 7.79
N GLN A 402 14.92 -23.28 7.67
CA GLN A 402 14.67 -24.18 8.80
C GLN A 402 15.96 -24.98 9.00
N GLY A 403 16.76 -24.62 10.01
CA GLY A 403 17.86 -25.47 10.41
C GLY A 403 17.27 -26.82 10.80
N GLY A 404 17.52 -27.85 10.00
CA GLY A 404 17.28 -29.23 10.43
C GLY A 404 18.05 -29.43 11.73
N ALA A 405 17.33 -29.71 12.81
CA ALA A 405 17.96 -30.03 14.07
C ALA A 405 18.71 -31.37 13.91
N GLY A 406 20.04 -31.32 13.75
CA GLY A 406 20.89 -32.49 13.93
C GLY A 406 21.90 -32.74 12.80
N GLY A 407 23.17 -32.61 13.15
CA GLY A 407 24.33 -32.97 12.33
C GLY A 407 25.48 -32.04 12.66
N ARG A 408 26.24 -32.40 13.70
CA ARG A 408 27.49 -31.71 14.10
C ARG A 408 28.49 -31.66 12.97
#